data_AF-U7K9G5-F1
#
_entry.id   AF-U7K9G5-F1
#
_cell.length_a   1.000
_cell.length_b   1.000
_cell.length_c   1.000
_cell.angle_alpha   90.00
_cell.angle_beta   90.00
_cell.angle_gamma   90.00
#
_symmetry.space_group_name_H-M   'P 1'
#
loop_
_entity.id
_entity.type
_entity.pdbx_description
1 polymer ?
#
loop_
_entity_poly.entity_id
_entity_poly.type
_entity_poly.pdbx_seq_one_letter_code
_entity_poly.pdbx_strand_id
1 'polypeptide(L)'
;MEDPTRIDPTLAALRKAWEGQPDLSLPTLFALLANRGIGWGVSDAELVTELERQAEVHPPLLPLEGGRVGTGVWLVLSDAPTSRITADSSRIIVRRPNAQPVVWEYSAIRPTGPGRPFVVTDTEGFEHRLGIVSSIMRLDEPLPELSGLSRYELGDFVYVLRLEDAIAVLDHGLHLFHKENRRVVAHNYAWKRIEKCRPGEELELLLEGGDYARLGKVVEVLVAETPNPLFS
;
A
#
# COMPACT_ATOMS: atom_id res chain seq x y z
N MET A 1 4.64 39.01 19.95
CA MET A 1 5.08 39.00 18.54
C MET A 1 5.78 37.68 18.32
N GLU A 2 5.34 36.90 17.35
CA GLU A 2 5.94 35.59 17.08
C GLU A 2 7.22 35.76 16.25
N ASP A 3 8.16 34.82 16.39
CA ASP A 3 9.48 34.86 15.77
C ASP A 3 9.38 34.70 14.24
N PRO A 4 9.80 35.67 13.41
CA PRO A 4 9.74 35.57 11.96
C PRO A 4 10.52 34.39 11.35
N THR A 5 11.52 33.85 12.07
CA THR A 5 12.31 32.70 11.59
C THR A 5 11.50 31.42 11.47
N ARG A 6 10.27 31.39 12.03
CA ARG A 6 9.31 30.28 11.88
C ARG A 6 8.78 30.09 10.45
N ILE A 7 8.83 31.11 9.59
CA ILE A 7 8.22 31.06 8.25
C ILE A 7 8.84 29.94 7.39
N ASP A 8 10.17 29.88 7.35
CA ASP A 8 10.90 28.91 6.53
C ASP A 8 10.60 27.44 6.92
N PRO A 9 10.68 27.03 8.19
CA PRO A 9 10.31 25.67 8.57
C PRO A 9 8.84 25.36 8.31
N THR A 10 7.92 26.31 8.51
CA THR A 10 6.49 26.11 8.19
C THR A 10 6.26 25.90 6.69
N LEU A 11 6.87 26.71 5.83
CA LEU A 11 6.78 26.53 4.37
C LEU A 11 7.46 25.24 3.90
N ALA A 12 8.55 24.81 4.56
CA ALA A 12 9.20 23.54 4.26
C ALA A 12 8.31 22.33 4.61
N ALA A 13 7.64 22.36 5.77
CA ALA A 13 6.68 21.33 6.16
C ALA A 13 5.49 21.28 5.19
N LEU A 14 4.93 22.45 4.82
CA LEU A 14 3.85 22.55 3.86
C LEU A 14 4.24 21.97 2.50
N ARG A 15 5.43 22.33 2.01
CA ARG A 15 5.97 21.83 0.75
C ARG A 15 6.05 20.30 0.77
N LYS A 16 6.64 19.70 1.81
CA LYS A 16 6.78 18.25 1.91
C LYS A 16 5.44 17.52 1.90
N ALA A 17 4.49 17.99 2.71
CA ALA A 17 3.16 17.40 2.80
C ALA A 17 2.39 17.50 1.48
N TRP A 18 2.56 18.62 0.76
CA TRP A 18 1.85 18.87 -0.48
C TRP A 18 2.49 18.16 -1.69
N GLU A 19 3.81 18.12 -1.79
CA GLU A 19 4.53 17.40 -2.84
C GLU A 19 4.28 15.87 -2.78
N GLY A 20 4.01 15.32 -1.60
CA GLY A 20 3.62 13.91 -1.43
C GLY A 20 2.18 13.60 -1.86
N GLN A 21 1.34 14.62 -2.01
CA GLN A 21 -0.09 14.51 -2.36
C GLN A 21 -0.45 15.47 -3.51
N PRO A 22 0.13 15.27 -4.72
CA PRO A 22 0.04 16.25 -5.81
C PRO A 22 -1.38 16.46 -6.35
N ASP A 23 -2.28 15.50 -6.15
CA ASP A 23 -3.67 15.60 -6.59
C ASP A 23 -4.52 16.50 -5.67
N LEU A 24 -4.02 16.81 -4.47
CA LEU A 24 -4.68 17.76 -3.58
C LEU A 24 -4.38 19.19 -4.02
N SER A 25 -5.41 20.01 -4.18
CA SER A 25 -5.21 21.46 -4.27
C SER A 25 -4.79 22.02 -2.90
N LEU A 26 -4.03 23.12 -2.88
CA LEU A 26 -3.65 23.77 -1.62
C LEU A 26 -4.86 24.15 -0.73
N PRO A 27 -5.97 24.70 -1.28
CA PRO A 27 -7.20 24.89 -0.49
C PRO A 27 -7.77 23.59 0.08
N THR A 28 -7.73 22.49 -0.68
CA THR A 28 -8.18 21.18 -0.19
C THR A 28 -7.31 20.68 0.96
N LEU A 29 -5.98 20.85 0.86
CA LEU A 29 -5.06 20.51 1.94
C LEU A 29 -5.40 21.28 3.23
N PHE A 30 -5.64 22.59 3.14
CA PHE A 30 -6.09 23.37 4.30
C PHE A 30 -7.46 22.97 4.84
N ALA A 31 -8.39 22.55 3.97
CA ALA A 31 -9.67 22.01 4.41
C ALA A 31 -9.51 20.69 5.18
N LEU A 32 -8.62 19.81 4.72
CA LEU A 32 -8.27 18.57 5.44
C LEU A 32 -7.62 18.86 6.79
N LEU A 33 -6.69 19.82 6.85
CA LEU A 33 -6.10 20.29 8.09
C LEU A 33 -7.16 20.83 9.07
N ALA A 34 -8.09 21.64 8.58
CA ALA A 34 -9.19 22.17 9.38
C ALA A 34 -10.11 21.07 9.94
N ASN A 35 -10.40 20.02 9.17
CA ASN A 35 -11.16 18.85 9.64
C ASN A 35 -10.45 18.11 10.79
N ARG A 36 -9.14 18.29 10.92
CA ARG A 36 -8.32 17.74 12.02
C ARG A 36 -8.09 18.74 13.16
N GLY A 37 -8.82 19.86 13.16
CA GLY A 37 -8.72 20.88 14.18
C GLY A 37 -7.63 21.92 13.95
N ILE A 38 -6.86 21.84 12.84
CA ILE A 38 -5.87 22.86 12.48
C ILE A 38 -6.57 24.03 11.79
N GLY A 39 -6.97 25.02 12.58
CA GLY A 39 -7.73 26.18 12.11
C GLY A 39 -7.42 27.45 12.91
N TRP A 40 -8.44 28.25 13.15
CA TRP A 40 -8.29 29.50 13.89
C TRP A 40 -7.80 29.27 15.33
N GLY A 41 -6.77 30.01 15.74
CA GLY A 41 -6.23 29.96 17.10
C GLY A 41 -5.22 28.84 17.37
N VAL A 42 -4.92 28.01 16.36
CA VAL A 42 -3.87 26.99 16.41
C VAL A 42 -2.51 27.62 16.15
N SER A 43 -1.48 27.12 16.84
CA SER A 43 -0.10 27.61 16.68
C SER A 43 0.55 27.08 15.41
N ASP A 44 1.56 27.80 14.91
CA ASP A 44 2.38 27.33 13.79
C ASP A 44 3.07 26.00 14.08
N ALA A 45 3.43 25.74 15.35
CA ALA A 45 4.06 24.49 15.76
C ALA A 45 3.12 23.28 15.60
N GLU A 46 1.83 23.46 15.95
CA GLU A 46 0.79 22.44 15.76
C GLU A 46 0.50 22.23 14.27
N LEU A 47 0.46 23.30 13.46
CA LEU A 47 0.36 23.19 12.01
C LEU A 47 1.54 22.41 11.42
N VAL A 48 2.77 22.73 11.81
CA VAL A 48 3.97 22.02 11.36
C VAL A 48 3.92 20.55 11.75
N THR A 49 3.55 20.25 12.99
CA THR A 49 3.45 18.87 13.48
C THR A 49 2.45 18.06 12.66
N GLU A 50 1.28 18.61 12.32
CA GLU A 50 0.30 17.91 11.49
C GLU A 50 0.77 17.78 10.03
N LEU A 51 1.42 18.80 9.46
CA LEU A 51 2.01 18.70 8.12
C LEU A 51 3.11 17.64 8.05
N GLU A 52 3.97 17.56 9.07
CA GLU A 52 5.01 16.53 9.18
C GLU A 52 4.39 15.14 9.30
N ARG A 53 3.36 14.97 10.14
CA ARG A 53 2.60 13.72 10.24
C ARG A 53 1.99 13.30 8.89
N GLN A 54 1.45 14.24 8.11
CA GLN A 54 0.96 13.95 6.77
C GLN A 54 2.09 13.55 5.82
N ALA A 55 3.24 14.20 5.89
CA ALA A 55 4.42 13.86 5.09
C ALA A 55 5.05 12.51 5.49
N GLU A 56 4.86 12.05 6.74
CA GLU A 56 5.26 10.70 7.17
C GLU A 56 4.40 9.61 6.54
N VAL A 57 3.12 9.89 6.28
CA VAL A 57 2.21 8.96 5.59
C VAL A 57 2.33 9.09 4.08
N HIS A 58 2.35 10.30 3.55
CA HIS A 58 2.49 10.59 2.12
C HIS A 58 3.76 11.42 1.86
N PRO A 59 4.93 10.79 1.78
CA PRO A 59 6.18 11.50 1.59
C PRO A 59 6.36 11.94 0.13
N PRO A 60 7.09 13.04 -0.12
CA PRO A 60 7.41 13.50 -1.47
C PRO A 60 8.37 12.56 -2.21
N LEU A 61 9.11 11.73 -1.47
CA LEU A 61 9.99 10.70 -1.99
C LEU A 61 9.83 9.41 -1.18
N LEU A 62 9.93 8.27 -1.84
CA LEU A 62 10.00 6.98 -1.16
C LEU A 62 11.23 6.97 -0.23
N PRO A 63 11.09 6.68 1.08
CA PRO A 63 12.21 6.67 2.01
C PRO A 63 13.16 5.51 1.75
N LEU A 64 14.22 5.80 0.99
CA LEU A 64 15.23 4.83 0.58
C LEU A 64 16.55 5.02 1.34
N GLU A 65 17.16 3.92 1.76
CA GLU A 65 18.50 3.81 2.33
C GLU A 65 19.31 2.84 1.47
N GLY A 66 20.40 3.31 0.85
CA GLY A 66 21.22 2.47 -0.03
C GLY A 66 20.46 1.89 -1.24
N GLY A 67 19.39 2.55 -1.68
CA GLY A 67 18.51 2.06 -2.76
C GLY A 67 17.45 1.05 -2.30
N ARG A 68 17.32 0.75 -1.01
CA ARG A 68 16.21 -0.09 -0.49
C ARG A 68 15.30 0.74 0.39
N VAL A 69 14.05 0.31 0.57
CA VAL A 69 13.19 0.90 1.60
C VAL A 69 13.90 0.76 2.95
N GLY A 70 14.12 1.87 3.64
CA GLY A 70 14.82 1.88 4.94
C GLY A 70 13.96 1.29 6.04
N THR A 71 12.77 1.87 6.25
CA THR A 71 11.82 1.42 7.28
C THR A 71 10.38 1.46 6.78
N GLY A 72 9.53 0.63 7.38
CA GLY A 72 8.11 0.54 7.08
C GLY A 72 7.78 -0.24 5.80
N VAL A 73 6.49 -0.26 5.49
CA VAL A 73 5.95 -0.85 4.25
C VAL A 73 5.21 0.27 3.51
N TRP A 74 5.47 0.39 2.21
CA TRP A 74 4.98 1.50 1.41
C TRP A 74 4.15 0.99 0.25
N LEU A 75 2.96 1.57 0.09
CA LEU A 75 2.18 1.46 -1.13
C LEU A 75 2.56 2.60 -2.07
N VAL A 76 2.89 2.24 -3.30
CA VAL A 76 3.17 3.13 -4.40
C VAL A 76 2.15 2.88 -5.48
N LEU A 77 1.39 3.92 -5.82
CA LEU A 77 0.48 3.91 -6.95
C LEU A 77 1.23 4.46 -8.16
N SER A 78 1.12 3.76 -9.28
CA SER A 78 1.70 4.22 -10.53
C SER A 78 0.71 4.12 -11.68
N ASP A 79 0.92 5.00 -12.65
CA ASP A 79 0.14 5.11 -13.88
C ASP A 79 1.02 4.88 -15.11
N ALA A 80 0.38 4.51 -16.23
CA ALA A 80 1.05 4.26 -17.52
C ALA A 80 2.27 3.31 -17.42
N PRO A 81 2.09 2.03 -17.01
CA PRO A 81 0.82 1.33 -16.78
C PRO A 81 0.31 1.42 -15.33
N THR A 82 -1.00 1.34 -15.16
CA THR A 82 -1.64 1.31 -13.82
C THR A 82 -1.16 0.10 -13.02
N SER A 83 -0.44 0.36 -11.92
CA SER A 83 0.04 -0.66 -11.00
C SER A 83 -0.10 -0.19 -9.55
N ARG A 84 -0.34 -1.14 -8.64
CA ARG A 84 -0.25 -0.95 -7.19
C ARG A 84 0.96 -1.74 -6.72
N ILE A 85 1.93 -1.05 -6.15
CA ILE A 85 3.23 -1.62 -5.81
C ILE A 85 3.41 -1.49 -4.31
N THR A 86 3.55 -2.61 -3.62
CA THR A 86 3.89 -2.62 -2.19
C THR A 86 5.37 -2.91 -2.05
N ALA A 87 6.11 -2.12 -1.28
CA ALA A 87 7.55 -2.29 -1.10
C ALA A 87 7.91 -2.22 0.39
N ASP A 88 8.70 -3.19 0.84
CA ASP A 88 9.41 -3.18 2.12
C ASP A 88 10.93 -3.25 1.87
N SER A 89 11.73 -3.43 2.92
CA SER A 89 13.20 -3.47 2.83
C SER A 89 13.76 -4.62 1.97
N SER A 90 12.98 -5.68 1.76
CA SER A 90 13.41 -6.94 1.16
C SER A 90 12.75 -7.24 -0.19
N ARG A 91 11.45 -6.95 -0.32
CA ARG A 91 10.61 -7.41 -1.43
C ARG A 91 9.72 -6.32 -1.97
N ILE A 92 9.24 -6.56 -3.18
CA ILE A 92 8.10 -5.82 -3.73
C ILE A 92 6.98 -6.77 -4.16
N ILE A 93 5.76 -6.26 -4.08
CA ILE A 93 4.53 -6.89 -4.56
C ILE A 93 4.00 -5.98 -5.66
N VAL A 94 3.92 -6.48 -6.89
CA VAL A 94 3.37 -5.73 -8.02
C VAL A 94 2.01 -6.30 -8.38
N ARG A 95 0.96 -5.51 -8.17
CA ARG A 95 -0.42 -5.84 -8.55
C ARG A 95 -0.83 -4.97 -9.74
N ARG A 96 -1.34 -5.60 -10.80
CA ARG A 96 -1.93 -4.92 -11.95
C ARG A 96 -3.38 -5.38 -12.12
N PRO A 97 -4.28 -4.52 -12.62
CA PRO A 97 -5.65 -4.92 -12.91
C PRO A 97 -5.68 -6.16 -13.80
N ASN A 98 -6.49 -7.16 -13.44
CA ASN A 98 -6.72 -8.38 -14.21
C ASN A 98 -5.44 -9.20 -14.54
N ALA A 99 -4.38 -9.06 -13.74
CA ALA A 99 -3.16 -9.83 -13.91
C ALA A 99 -2.77 -10.50 -12.59
N GLN A 100 -2.07 -11.63 -12.71
CA GLN A 100 -1.49 -12.31 -11.56
C GLN A 100 -0.52 -11.37 -10.82
N PRO A 101 -0.66 -11.21 -9.49
CA PRO A 101 0.30 -10.44 -8.71
C PRO A 101 1.66 -11.13 -8.74
N VAL A 102 2.73 -10.33 -8.70
CA VAL A 102 4.08 -10.86 -8.62
C VAL A 102 4.77 -10.38 -7.37
N VAL A 103 5.43 -11.30 -6.66
CA VAL A 103 6.19 -11.05 -5.44
C VAL A 103 7.63 -11.47 -5.70
N TRP A 104 8.56 -10.53 -5.56
CA TRP A 104 9.98 -10.83 -5.73
C TRP A 104 10.86 -9.98 -4.82
N GLU A 105 12.04 -10.49 -4.52
CA GLU A 105 13.11 -9.72 -3.91
C GLU A 105 13.72 -8.77 -4.94
N TYR A 106 14.23 -7.64 -4.46
CA TYR A 106 14.88 -6.65 -5.31
C TYR A 106 16.25 -6.28 -4.75
N SER A 107 17.10 -5.68 -5.58
CA SER A 107 18.43 -5.19 -5.17
C SER A 107 18.44 -3.69 -4.89
N ALA A 108 17.77 -2.89 -5.72
CA ALA A 108 17.70 -1.44 -5.56
C ALA A 108 16.45 -0.83 -6.22
N ILE A 109 15.98 0.29 -5.69
CA ILE A 109 14.95 1.17 -6.23
C ILE A 109 15.62 2.52 -6.50
N ARG A 110 15.35 3.12 -7.66
CA ARG A 110 15.81 4.48 -7.95
C ARG A 110 15.01 5.50 -7.13
N PRO A 111 15.60 6.62 -6.68
CA PRO A 111 14.87 7.67 -5.98
C PRO A 111 13.61 8.10 -6.75
N THR A 112 12.44 7.91 -6.11
CA THR A 112 11.14 8.08 -6.76
C THR A 112 10.16 8.77 -5.81
N GLY A 113 9.11 9.33 -6.37
CA GLY A 113 8.15 10.24 -5.75
C GLY A 113 7.06 10.57 -6.77
N PRO A 114 5.94 11.19 -6.37
CA PRO A 114 4.89 11.55 -7.32
C PRO A 114 5.42 12.33 -8.53
N GLY A 115 4.95 11.97 -9.73
CA GLY A 115 5.43 12.48 -11.01
C GLY A 115 6.74 11.88 -11.52
N ARG A 116 7.37 10.94 -10.80
CA ARG A 116 8.65 10.31 -11.18
C ARG A 116 8.45 8.85 -11.61
N PRO A 117 9.31 8.30 -12.48
CA PRO A 117 9.26 6.87 -12.80
C PRO A 117 9.51 5.98 -11.58
N PHE A 118 8.77 4.89 -11.46
CA PHE A 118 9.10 3.81 -10.54
C PHE A 118 9.99 2.79 -11.26
N VAL A 119 11.26 2.72 -10.84
CA VAL A 119 12.26 1.80 -11.42
C VAL A 119 12.89 0.99 -10.30
N VAL A 120 12.82 -0.33 -10.44
CA VAL A 120 13.36 -1.29 -9.48
C VAL A 120 14.26 -2.28 -10.21
N THR A 121 15.43 -2.53 -9.65
CA THR A 121 16.37 -3.54 -10.10
C THR A 121 16.16 -4.80 -9.27
N ASP A 122 15.94 -5.95 -9.93
CA ASP A 122 15.81 -7.22 -9.22
C ASP A 122 17.16 -7.75 -8.71
N THR A 123 17.16 -8.92 -8.08
CA THR A 123 18.37 -9.58 -7.57
C THR A 123 19.30 -10.12 -8.66
N GLU A 124 18.80 -10.26 -9.89
CA GLU A 124 19.58 -10.70 -11.07
C GLU A 124 20.18 -9.52 -11.84
N GLY A 125 19.81 -8.28 -11.48
CA GLY A 125 20.33 -7.05 -12.08
C GLY A 125 19.46 -6.48 -13.21
N PHE A 126 18.27 -7.02 -13.46
CA PHE A 126 17.36 -6.48 -14.47
C PHE A 126 16.54 -5.32 -13.91
N GLU A 127 16.42 -4.25 -14.71
CA GLU A 127 15.58 -3.11 -14.37
C GLU A 127 14.15 -3.29 -14.85
N HIS A 128 13.21 -3.18 -13.92
CA HIS A 128 11.78 -3.19 -14.16
C HIS A 128 11.24 -1.76 -14.04
N ARG A 129 10.62 -1.26 -15.10
CA ARG A 129 9.92 0.04 -15.09
C ARG A 129 8.44 -0.21 -14.85
N LEU A 130 7.91 0.31 -13.75
CA LEU A 130 6.55 0.03 -13.30
C LEU A 130 5.60 1.23 -13.44
N GLY A 131 5.93 2.19 -14.31
CA GLY A 131 5.11 3.37 -14.61
C GLY A 131 5.62 4.65 -13.95
N ILE A 132 4.78 5.67 -13.93
CA ILE A 132 5.01 6.96 -13.27
C ILE A 132 4.24 6.96 -11.95
N VAL A 133 4.90 7.24 -10.84
CA VAL A 133 4.28 7.29 -9.51
C VAL A 133 3.26 8.42 -9.47
N SER A 134 2.04 8.13 -9.04
CA SER A 134 1.01 9.12 -8.73
C SER A 134 0.87 9.37 -7.23
N SER A 135 1.12 8.37 -6.39
CA SER A 135 1.05 8.50 -4.94
C SER A 135 1.99 7.53 -4.23
N ILE A 136 2.46 7.94 -3.05
CA ILE A 136 3.16 7.09 -2.10
C ILE A 136 2.40 7.18 -0.78
N MET A 137 2.17 6.05 -0.14
CA MET A 137 1.49 5.96 1.16
C MET A 137 2.20 4.94 2.04
N ARG A 138 2.50 5.31 3.29
CA ARG A 138 2.91 4.37 4.31
C ARG A 138 1.73 3.48 4.66
N LEU A 139 1.94 2.17 4.71
CA LEU A 139 0.94 1.24 5.20
C LEU A 139 0.96 1.20 6.73
N ASP A 140 -0.22 1.02 7.31
CA ASP A 140 -0.40 0.71 8.73
C ASP A 140 0.05 -0.72 9.04
N GLU A 141 0.00 -1.07 10.33
CA GLU A 141 0.24 -2.45 10.75
C GLU A 141 -0.80 -3.40 10.12
N PRO A 142 -0.36 -4.58 9.64
CA PRO A 142 -1.30 -5.58 9.15
C PRO A 142 -2.20 -6.08 10.28
N LEU A 143 -3.38 -6.57 9.91
CA LEU A 143 -4.25 -7.27 10.85
C LEU A 143 -3.52 -8.51 11.39
N PRO A 144 -3.52 -8.72 12.72
CA PRO A 144 -2.75 -9.81 13.33
C PRO A 144 -3.32 -11.19 13.00
N GLU A 145 -4.62 -11.27 12.68
CA GLU A 145 -5.30 -12.49 12.33
C GLU A 145 -6.34 -12.22 11.24
N LEU A 146 -6.36 -13.06 10.20
CA LEU A 146 -7.37 -13.00 9.15
C LEU A 146 -8.48 -14.03 9.36
N SER A 147 -8.18 -15.13 10.05
CA SER A 147 -9.15 -16.19 10.32
C SER A 147 -10.25 -15.67 11.24
N GLY A 148 -11.50 -15.94 10.87
CA GLY A 148 -12.69 -15.46 11.56
C GLY A 148 -13.23 -14.13 11.04
N LEU A 149 -12.44 -13.35 10.28
CA LEU A 149 -12.90 -12.06 9.77
C LEU A 149 -13.97 -12.22 8.70
N SER A 150 -15.03 -11.44 8.83
CA SER A 150 -15.99 -11.22 7.76
C SER A 150 -15.44 -10.24 6.71
N ARG A 151 -16.09 -10.23 5.54
CA ARG A 151 -15.81 -9.26 4.47
C ARG A 151 -15.89 -7.80 4.93
N TYR A 152 -16.81 -7.50 5.84
CA TYR A 152 -16.96 -6.15 6.39
C TYR A 152 -15.82 -5.78 7.35
N GLU A 153 -15.40 -6.72 8.19
CA GLU A 153 -14.31 -6.50 9.16
C GLU A 153 -12.94 -6.40 8.49
N LEU A 154 -12.75 -7.01 7.32
CA LEU A 154 -11.54 -6.82 6.52
C LEU A 154 -11.40 -5.37 6.04
N GLY A 155 -12.50 -4.66 5.81
CA GLY A 155 -12.49 -3.27 5.34
C GLY A 155 -11.69 -3.08 4.05
N ASP A 156 -10.88 -2.02 4.00
CA ASP A 156 -10.04 -1.68 2.83
C ASP A 156 -8.65 -2.34 2.85
N PHE A 157 -8.42 -3.31 3.75
CA PHE A 157 -7.19 -4.09 3.71
C PHE A 157 -7.14 -4.98 2.46
N VAL A 158 -5.96 -5.09 1.86
CA VAL A 158 -5.71 -6.04 0.78
C VAL A 158 -4.48 -6.87 1.10
N TYR A 159 -4.61 -8.18 0.98
CA TYR A 159 -3.53 -9.14 1.18
C TYR A 159 -3.23 -9.89 -0.11
N VAL A 160 -1.96 -10.25 -0.29
CA VAL A 160 -1.52 -11.24 -1.28
C VAL A 160 -1.18 -12.52 -0.53
N LEU A 161 -1.89 -13.60 -0.85
CA LEU A 161 -1.70 -14.91 -0.26
C LEU A 161 -0.86 -15.75 -1.23
N ARG A 162 0.33 -16.17 -0.81
CA ARG A 162 1.10 -17.19 -1.54
C ARG A 162 0.62 -18.55 -1.07
N LEU A 163 0.12 -19.37 -1.99
CA LEU A 163 -0.27 -20.75 -1.76
C LEU A 163 0.80 -21.68 -2.37
N GLU A 164 0.77 -22.97 -2.05
CA GLU A 164 1.77 -23.93 -2.57
C GLU A 164 1.83 -23.94 -4.12
N ASP A 165 0.67 -23.91 -4.80
CA ASP A 165 0.58 -23.99 -6.28
C ASP A 165 -0.14 -22.79 -6.93
N ALA A 166 -0.45 -21.76 -6.15
CA ALA A 166 -1.25 -20.62 -6.58
C ALA A 166 -0.88 -19.33 -5.84
N ILE A 167 -1.40 -18.20 -6.31
CA ILE A 167 -1.33 -16.93 -5.60
C ILE A 167 -2.70 -16.28 -5.63
N ALA A 168 -3.13 -15.69 -4.52
CA ALA A 168 -4.42 -15.02 -4.44
C ALA A 168 -4.26 -13.56 -4.01
N VAL A 169 -5.15 -12.69 -4.49
CA VAL A 169 -5.39 -11.37 -3.90
C VAL A 169 -6.67 -11.47 -3.09
N LEU A 170 -6.58 -11.18 -1.80
CA LEU A 170 -7.69 -11.14 -0.85
C LEU A 170 -8.00 -9.67 -0.56
N ASP A 171 -9.14 -9.21 -1.05
CA ASP A 171 -9.73 -7.90 -0.77
C ASP A 171 -11.23 -8.10 -0.47
N HIS A 172 -12.11 -7.20 -0.90
CA HIS A 172 -13.55 -7.42 -0.84
C HIS A 172 -14.02 -8.65 -1.66
N GLY A 173 -13.20 -9.20 -2.54
CA GLY A 173 -13.34 -10.52 -3.14
C GLY A 173 -12.10 -11.37 -2.88
N LEU A 174 -12.05 -12.53 -3.50
CA LEU A 174 -10.81 -13.31 -3.60
C LEU A 174 -10.54 -13.62 -5.06
N HIS A 175 -9.37 -13.18 -5.53
CA HIS A 175 -8.89 -13.38 -6.89
C HIS A 175 -7.76 -14.42 -6.86
N LEU A 176 -8.08 -15.67 -7.16
CA LEU A 176 -7.13 -16.78 -7.19
C LEU A 176 -6.51 -16.91 -8.58
N PHE A 177 -5.19 -17.01 -8.64
CA PHE A 177 -4.42 -17.22 -9.86
C PHE A 177 -3.61 -18.51 -9.73
N HIS A 178 -3.87 -19.46 -10.62
CA HIS A 178 -3.13 -20.72 -10.69
C HIS A 178 -2.77 -21.07 -12.13
N LYS A 179 -1.82 -21.99 -12.27
CA LYS A 179 -1.31 -22.38 -13.59
C LYS A 179 -2.00 -23.66 -14.06
N GLU A 180 -2.69 -23.57 -15.19
CA GLU A 180 -3.24 -24.72 -15.91
C GLU A 180 -2.62 -24.81 -17.31
N ASN A 181 -2.00 -25.94 -17.66
CA ASN A 181 -1.48 -26.19 -19.01
C ASN A 181 -0.61 -25.05 -19.58
N ARG A 182 0.27 -24.47 -18.75
CA ARG A 182 1.14 -23.31 -19.07
C ARG A 182 0.40 -21.99 -19.31
N ARG A 183 -0.88 -21.91 -18.98
CA ARG A 183 -1.66 -20.66 -18.92
C ARG A 183 -1.95 -20.31 -17.48
N VAL A 184 -1.98 -19.02 -17.17
CA VAL A 184 -2.47 -18.53 -15.89
C VAL A 184 -3.97 -18.35 -16.01
N VAL A 185 -4.71 -18.95 -15.08
CA VAL A 185 -6.17 -18.85 -14.99
C VAL A 185 -6.51 -18.08 -13.73
N ALA A 186 -7.46 -17.15 -13.84
CA ALA A 186 -7.97 -16.37 -12.72
C ALA A 186 -9.38 -16.85 -12.35
N HIS A 187 -9.62 -17.13 -11.07
CA HIS A 187 -10.93 -17.45 -10.52
C HIS A 187 -11.29 -16.45 -9.42
N ASN A 188 -12.51 -15.94 -9.47
CA ASN A 188 -13.00 -14.96 -8.50
C ASN A 188 -14.03 -15.61 -7.58
N TYR A 189 -13.85 -15.44 -6.28
CA TYR A 189 -14.80 -15.93 -5.26
C TYR A 189 -15.41 -14.75 -4.53
N ALA A 190 -16.75 -14.74 -4.47
CA ALA A 190 -17.50 -13.89 -3.56
C ALA A 190 -17.57 -14.59 -2.20
N TRP A 191 -16.87 -14.03 -1.21
CA TRP A 191 -16.72 -14.63 0.12
C TRP A 191 -17.40 -13.79 1.19
N LYS A 192 -17.84 -14.46 2.26
CA LYS A 192 -18.55 -13.88 3.40
C LYS A 192 -17.66 -13.83 4.64
N ARG A 193 -16.93 -14.91 4.93
CA ARG A 193 -16.03 -15.03 6.08
C ARG A 193 -14.80 -15.88 5.74
N ILE A 194 -13.66 -15.51 6.29
CA ILE A 194 -12.43 -16.31 6.24
C ILE A 194 -12.49 -17.31 7.40
N GLU A 195 -12.46 -18.60 7.11
CA GLU A 195 -12.45 -19.63 8.17
C GLU A 195 -11.02 -19.95 8.62
N LYS A 196 -10.09 -20.04 7.66
CA LYS A 196 -8.67 -20.36 7.89
C LYS A 196 -7.79 -19.61 6.91
N CYS A 197 -6.79 -18.89 7.39
CA CYS A 197 -5.84 -18.15 6.57
C CYS A 197 -4.51 -17.90 7.30
N ARG A 198 -3.86 -18.96 7.78
CA ARG A 198 -2.52 -18.91 8.39
C ARG A 198 -1.49 -19.69 7.56
N PRO A 199 -0.22 -19.29 7.54
CA PRO A 199 0.84 -20.10 6.96
C PRO A 199 0.85 -21.53 7.54
N GLY A 200 0.85 -22.53 6.65
CA GLY A 200 0.87 -23.95 6.99
C GLY A 200 -0.49 -24.65 6.96
N GLU A 201 -1.61 -23.93 6.98
CA GLU A 201 -2.96 -24.51 6.88
C GLU A 201 -3.59 -24.29 5.50
N GLU A 202 -4.65 -25.04 5.22
CA GLU A 202 -5.44 -24.90 4.00
C GLU A 202 -6.35 -23.67 4.08
N LEU A 203 -6.26 -22.77 3.10
CA LEU A 203 -7.13 -21.61 2.97
C LEU A 203 -8.58 -22.07 2.81
N GLU A 204 -9.42 -21.69 3.78
CA GLU A 204 -10.84 -22.05 3.82
C GLU A 204 -11.68 -20.78 3.95
N LEU A 205 -12.66 -20.62 3.05
CA LEU A 205 -13.57 -19.48 3.03
C LEU A 205 -15.02 -19.95 3.03
N LEU A 206 -15.88 -19.26 3.79
CA LEU A 206 -17.33 -19.33 3.61
C LEU A 206 -17.72 -18.39 2.48
N LEU A 207 -18.33 -18.92 1.43
CA LEU A 207 -18.80 -18.15 0.26
C LEU A 207 -20.12 -17.44 0.56
N GLU A 208 -20.46 -16.41 -0.24
CA GLU A 208 -21.75 -15.73 -0.10
C GLU A 208 -22.96 -16.65 -0.31
N GLY A 209 -22.80 -17.70 -1.13
CA GLY A 209 -23.81 -18.74 -1.35
C GLY A 209 -24.02 -19.72 -0.18
N GLY A 210 -23.19 -19.64 0.87
CA GLY A 210 -23.26 -20.54 2.03
C GLY A 210 -22.39 -21.80 1.93
N ASP A 211 -21.81 -22.07 0.76
CA ASP A 211 -20.83 -23.15 0.55
C ASP A 211 -19.44 -22.78 1.06
N TYR A 212 -18.58 -23.77 1.27
CA TYR A 212 -17.18 -23.57 1.64
C TYR A 212 -16.26 -23.80 0.44
N ALA A 213 -15.25 -22.94 0.29
CA ALA A 213 -14.16 -23.10 -0.67
C ALA A 213 -12.86 -23.44 0.05
N ARG A 214 -12.15 -24.45 -0.45
CA ARG A 214 -10.80 -24.84 0.00
C ARG A 214 -9.83 -24.68 -1.16
N LEU A 215 -8.84 -23.82 -0.99
CA LEU A 215 -8.10 -23.23 -2.11
C LEU A 215 -6.60 -23.55 -2.10
N GLY A 216 -6.18 -24.44 -1.20
CA GLY A 216 -4.79 -24.89 -1.07
C GLY A 216 -4.10 -24.32 0.16
N LYS A 217 -2.91 -24.86 0.45
CA LYS A 217 -2.15 -24.54 1.66
C LYS A 217 -1.46 -23.18 1.54
N VAL A 218 -1.67 -22.33 2.55
CA VAL A 218 -1.05 -21.02 2.64
C VAL A 218 0.42 -21.17 2.99
N VAL A 219 1.28 -20.57 2.20
CA VAL A 219 2.73 -20.48 2.43
C VAL A 219 3.05 -19.18 3.14
N GLU A 220 2.44 -18.08 2.70
CA GLU A 220 2.73 -16.75 3.20
C GLU A 220 1.53 -15.82 3.05
N VAL A 221 1.33 -14.93 4.03
CA VAL A 221 0.31 -13.88 4.01
C VAL A 221 1.02 -12.54 3.98
N LEU A 222 0.82 -11.77 2.91
CA LEU A 222 1.53 -10.51 2.68
C LEU A 222 0.54 -9.36 2.62
N VAL A 223 0.73 -8.35 3.48
CA VAL A 223 -0.03 -7.11 3.35
C VAL A 223 0.37 -6.41 2.06
N ALA A 224 -0.63 -6.04 1.26
CA ALA A 224 -0.43 -5.31 0.02
C ALA A 224 -1.06 -3.91 0.08
N GLU A 225 -2.01 -3.71 0.99
CA GLU A 225 -2.70 -2.45 1.21
C GLU A 225 -3.36 -2.42 2.58
N THR A 226 -3.43 -1.23 3.17
CA THR A 226 -4.20 -0.93 4.38
C THR A 226 -5.08 0.28 4.09
N PRO A 227 -6.13 0.53 4.91
CA PRO A 227 -6.76 1.84 4.97
C PRO A 227 -5.73 2.95 5.11
N ASN A 228 -6.06 4.14 4.62
CA ASN A 228 -5.15 5.28 4.70
C ASN A 228 -4.97 5.70 6.18
N PRO A 229 -3.73 5.70 6.73
CA PRO A 229 -3.45 6.02 8.12
C PRO A 229 -3.87 7.43 8.57
N LEU A 230 -4.16 8.33 7.63
CA LEU A 230 -4.69 9.66 7.94
C LEU A 230 -6.18 9.63 8.27
N PHE A 231 -6.93 8.60 7.85
CA PHE A 231 -8.39 8.54 7.98
C PHE A 231 -8.91 7.33 8.76
N SER A 232 -8.01 6.46 9.23
CA SER A 232 -8.31 5.33 10.12
C SER A 232 -8.60 5.75 11.56
#